data_AF-A0A1N5U5X1-F1
#
_entry.id   AF-A0A1N5U5X1-F1
#
_cell.length_a   1.000
_cell.length_b   1.000
_cell.length_c   1.000
_cell.angle_alpha   90.00
_cell.angle_beta   90.00
_cell.angle_gamma   90.00
#
_symmetry.space_group_name_H-M   'P 1'
#
loop_
_entity.id
_entity.type
_entity.pdbx_description
1 polymer ?
#
loop_
_entity_poly.entity_id
_entity_poly.type
_entity_poly.pdbx_seq_one_letter_code
_entity_poly.pdbx_strand_id
1 'polypeptide(L)'
;MLLRRDTAKDAELLVLRHENAVLRRQIAGSVRYKPADRFWLAALFGLIPRCRWREVFLVTPGTLLAWHRRFIAAKWDYRARRARTGRPPTKAALKKLVLQLAQDNAKWGHRRIQGELARLGHPIAASTVWEILHAAGIDPAPRRTGPTWRQFLTNQAQGIIAVDFLHIDTALGRRLYALAFLEHGSRRLHIAGVTAHPTREWAVQQARNLAADLGTRMESLRFVLRDRDGKYGQSFDAVFEAEEMEILKCAPQAPRMNAHCERVIGSIRREALNHVLIMNEAHARHVLATYERHYNEHRPHRARNQLPPGADQQPITVHELESRRLLRTRILGGVINEYRYAA
;
A
#
# COMPACT_ATOMS: atom_id res chain seq x y z
N MET A 1 72.31 -2.78 -27.07
CA MET A 1 72.29 -1.75 -26.00
C MET A 1 71.77 -0.37 -26.45
N LEU A 2 71.28 -0.19 -27.69
CA LEU A 2 70.73 1.08 -28.18
C LEU A 2 69.25 1.30 -27.84
N LEU A 3 68.41 0.26 -27.97
CA LEU A 3 66.96 0.33 -27.67
C LEU A 3 66.63 0.80 -26.24
N ARG A 4 67.45 0.44 -25.24
CA ARG A 4 67.25 0.87 -23.84
C ARG A 4 67.57 2.34 -23.60
N ARG A 5 68.41 2.97 -24.42
CA ARG A 5 68.79 4.39 -24.28
C ARG A 5 67.70 5.30 -24.82
N ASP A 6 67.06 4.93 -25.93
CA ASP A 6 65.98 5.72 -26.53
C ASP A 6 64.71 5.65 -25.67
N THR A 7 64.33 4.46 -25.18
CA THR A 7 63.18 4.32 -24.28
C THR A 7 63.36 5.08 -22.95
N ALA A 8 64.60 5.19 -22.46
CA ALA A 8 64.89 5.94 -21.24
C ALA A 8 64.77 7.46 -21.45
N LYS A 9 65.22 7.95 -22.62
CA LYS A 9 65.07 9.36 -23.01
C LYS A 9 63.61 9.74 -23.24
N ASP A 10 62.83 8.86 -23.87
CA ASP A 10 61.40 9.09 -24.08
C ASP A 10 60.62 9.08 -22.76
N ALA A 11 60.96 8.16 -21.84
CA ALA A 11 60.38 8.12 -20.51
C ALA A 11 60.73 9.37 -19.69
N GLU A 12 61.98 9.84 -19.77
CA GLU A 12 62.44 11.09 -19.15
C GLU A 12 61.65 12.30 -19.69
N LEU A 13 61.48 12.40 -21.01
CA LEU A 13 60.67 13.45 -21.64
C LEU A 13 59.21 13.40 -21.20
N LEU A 14 58.62 12.21 -21.08
CA LEU A 14 57.24 12.03 -20.63
C LEU A 14 57.05 12.43 -19.17
N VAL A 15 58.00 12.09 -18.30
CA VAL A 15 58.00 12.51 -16.89
C VAL A 15 58.06 14.04 -16.79
N LEU A 16 59.02 14.66 -17.49
CA LEU A 16 59.19 16.12 -17.46
C LEU A 16 57.97 16.86 -18.04
N ARG A 17 57.38 16.35 -19.12
CA ARG A 17 56.12 16.90 -19.68
C ARG A 17 54.97 16.77 -18.69
N HIS A 18 54.87 15.64 -18.01
CA HIS A 18 53.81 15.40 -17.03
C HIS A 18 53.98 16.28 -15.78
N GLU A 19 55.20 16.43 -15.27
CA GLU A 19 55.50 17.35 -14.17
C GLU A 19 55.21 18.81 -14.57
N ASN A 20 55.59 19.23 -15.78
CA ASN A 20 55.26 20.56 -16.28
C ASN A 20 53.75 20.79 -16.36
N ALA A 21 52.98 19.78 -16.79
CA ALA A 21 51.53 19.84 -16.81
C ALA A 21 50.91 19.94 -15.40
N VAL A 22 51.46 19.22 -14.42
CA VAL A 22 51.04 19.30 -13.00
C VAL A 22 51.35 20.68 -12.42
N LEU A 23 52.55 21.22 -12.68
CA LEU A 23 52.98 22.54 -12.23
C LEU A 23 52.13 23.65 -12.85
N ARG A 24 51.86 23.59 -14.17
CA ARG A 24 50.98 24.54 -14.87
C ARG A 24 49.55 24.55 -14.34
N ARG A 25 49.07 23.41 -13.83
CA ARG A 25 47.73 23.30 -13.22
C ARG A 25 47.64 23.98 -11.85
N GLN A 26 48.76 24.24 -11.18
CA GLN A 26 48.80 24.63 -9.76
C GLN A 26 49.67 25.88 -9.49
N ILE A 27 49.74 26.79 -10.46
CA ILE A 27 50.59 28.01 -10.46
C ILE A 27 50.38 28.92 -9.23
N ALA A 28 49.25 28.81 -8.52
CA ALA A 28 48.93 29.65 -7.34
C ALA A 28 48.91 28.90 -5.99
N GLY A 29 49.42 27.66 -5.88
CA GLY A 29 49.36 26.89 -4.62
C GLY A 29 50.38 25.77 -4.47
N SER A 30 50.29 25.03 -3.35
CA SER A 30 51.16 23.86 -3.08
C SER A 30 50.90 22.72 -4.08
N VAL A 31 51.98 22.12 -4.58
CA VAL A 31 51.91 21.04 -5.58
C VAL A 31 51.28 19.78 -4.98
N ARG A 32 50.09 19.40 -5.46
CA ARG A 32 49.35 18.19 -5.07
C ARG A 32 49.14 17.27 -6.27
N TYR A 33 49.88 16.16 -6.30
CA TYR A 33 49.70 15.08 -7.28
C TYR A 33 48.37 14.34 -7.06
N LYS A 34 47.54 14.25 -8.10
CA LYS A 34 46.30 13.44 -8.13
C LYS A 34 46.63 11.94 -8.27
N PRO A 35 45.69 11.01 -7.98
CA PRO A 35 45.94 9.57 -8.11
C PRO A 35 46.46 9.14 -9.49
N ALA A 36 45.97 9.76 -10.57
CA ALA A 36 46.46 9.50 -11.93
C ALA A 36 47.91 9.97 -12.14
N ASP A 37 48.27 11.14 -11.59
CA ASP A 37 49.62 11.69 -11.72
C ASP A 37 50.64 10.80 -10.97
N ARG A 38 50.25 10.36 -9.77
CA ARG A 38 51.03 9.41 -8.97
C ARG A 38 51.22 8.08 -9.68
N PHE A 39 50.21 7.62 -10.42
CA PHE A 39 50.29 6.40 -11.22
C PHE A 39 51.26 6.55 -12.39
N TRP A 40 51.17 7.63 -13.17
CA TRP A 40 52.07 7.88 -14.30
C TRP A 40 53.54 7.97 -13.85
N LEU A 41 53.83 8.72 -12.80
CA LEU A 41 55.19 8.83 -12.25
C LEU A 41 55.68 7.50 -11.67
N ALA A 42 54.82 6.75 -10.96
CA ALA A 42 55.15 5.43 -10.43
C ALA A 42 55.24 4.32 -11.49
N ALA A 43 54.75 4.53 -12.71
CA ALA A 43 54.92 3.59 -13.82
C ALA A 43 56.22 3.86 -14.60
N LEU A 44 56.56 5.14 -14.79
CA LEU A 44 57.71 5.55 -15.61
C LEU A 44 59.06 5.47 -14.89
N PHE A 45 59.09 5.49 -13.55
CA PHE A 45 60.36 5.47 -12.80
C PHE A 45 61.24 4.24 -13.10
N GLY A 46 60.63 3.09 -13.43
CA GLY A 46 61.36 1.86 -13.74
C GLY A 46 62.12 1.90 -15.08
N LEU A 47 61.80 2.87 -15.94
CA LEU A 47 62.41 3.05 -17.27
C LEU A 47 63.59 4.04 -17.25
N ILE A 48 63.78 4.78 -16.14
CA ILE A 48 64.83 5.79 -16.00
C ILE A 48 65.95 5.22 -15.10
N PRO A 49 67.24 5.34 -15.50
CA PRO A 49 68.37 4.92 -14.66
C PRO A 49 68.37 5.59 -13.28
N ARG A 50 68.64 4.82 -12.22
CA ARG A 50 68.62 5.31 -10.82
C ARG A 50 69.53 6.52 -10.57
N CYS A 51 70.64 6.63 -11.30
CA CYS A 51 71.55 7.76 -11.20
C CYS A 51 70.91 9.11 -11.57
N ARG A 52 69.88 9.10 -12.44
CA ARG A 52 69.19 10.31 -12.92
C ARG A 52 67.92 10.66 -12.16
N TRP A 53 67.50 9.85 -11.19
CA TRP A 53 66.22 10.07 -10.51
C TRP A 53 66.15 11.41 -9.77
N ARG A 54 67.29 11.90 -9.26
CA ARG A 54 67.36 13.22 -8.61
C ARG A 54 67.21 14.40 -9.57
N GLU A 55 67.54 14.19 -10.84
CA GLU A 55 67.47 15.22 -11.88
C GLU A 55 66.09 15.22 -12.57
N VAL A 56 65.47 14.05 -12.69
CA VAL A 56 64.26 13.85 -13.50
C VAL A 56 62.97 13.91 -12.68
N PHE A 57 63.00 13.62 -11.38
CA PHE A 57 61.80 13.62 -10.54
C PHE A 57 61.86 14.69 -9.44
N LEU A 58 60.79 15.45 -9.31
CA LEU A 58 60.60 16.43 -8.22
C LEU A 58 60.23 15.78 -6.88
N VAL A 59 60.02 14.46 -6.84
CA VAL A 59 59.57 13.71 -5.67
C VAL A 59 60.65 12.76 -5.18
N THR A 60 60.76 12.57 -3.87
CA THR A 60 61.74 11.64 -3.30
C THR A 60 61.52 10.20 -3.79
N PRO A 61 62.60 9.43 -4.04
CA PRO A 61 62.50 8.03 -4.46
C PRO A 61 61.63 7.16 -3.53
N GLY A 62 61.66 7.43 -2.22
CA GLY A 62 60.82 6.74 -1.23
C GLY A 62 59.31 6.93 -1.47
N THR A 63 58.91 8.10 -1.95
CA THR A 63 57.51 8.43 -2.25
C THR A 63 57.03 7.72 -3.52
N LEU A 64 57.86 7.69 -4.57
CA LEU A 64 57.58 6.94 -5.80
C LEU A 64 57.42 5.44 -5.50
N LEU A 65 58.31 4.87 -4.69
CA LEU A 65 58.22 3.48 -4.25
C LEU A 65 56.97 3.23 -3.39
N ALA A 66 56.54 4.19 -2.57
CA ALA A 66 55.31 4.08 -1.81
C ALA A 66 54.07 4.10 -2.71
N TRP A 67 54.03 4.94 -3.75
CA TRP A 67 52.95 4.96 -4.73
C TRP A 67 52.91 3.67 -5.55
N HIS A 68 54.07 3.17 -5.99
CA HIS A 68 54.18 1.89 -6.68
C HIS A 68 53.66 0.73 -5.82
N ARG A 69 54.07 0.64 -4.54
CA ARG A 69 53.57 -0.39 -3.61
C ARG A 69 52.05 -0.33 -3.43
N ARG A 70 51.47 0.87 -3.32
CA ARG A 70 50.00 1.03 -3.24
C ARG A 70 49.30 0.55 -4.51
N PHE A 71 49.86 0.84 -5.69
CA PHE A 71 49.31 0.37 -6.95
C PHE A 71 49.36 -1.17 -7.06
N ILE A 72 50.49 -1.78 -6.71
CA ILE A 72 50.64 -3.23 -6.69
C ILE A 72 49.65 -3.86 -5.71
N ALA A 73 49.51 -3.32 -4.50
CA ALA A 73 48.53 -3.79 -3.53
C ALA A 73 47.09 -3.72 -4.06
N ALA A 74 46.72 -2.64 -4.76
CA ALA A 74 45.40 -2.50 -5.36
C ALA A 74 45.17 -3.45 -6.54
N LYS A 75 46.18 -3.67 -7.40
CA LYS A 75 46.11 -4.62 -8.52
C LYS A 75 45.88 -6.05 -8.05
N TRP A 76 46.53 -6.42 -6.95
CA TRP A 76 46.43 -7.73 -6.33
C TRP A 76 45.40 -7.78 -5.19
N ASP A 77 44.55 -6.77 -5.02
CA ASP A 77 43.42 -6.84 -4.09
C ASP A 77 42.29 -7.67 -4.70
N TYR A 78 42.28 -8.96 -4.37
CA TYR A 78 41.23 -9.90 -4.78
C TYR A 78 40.02 -9.89 -3.83
N ARG A 79 39.88 -8.94 -2.88
CA ARG A 79 38.72 -8.88 -1.97
C ARG A 79 37.39 -8.86 -2.70
N ALA A 80 37.29 -8.14 -3.83
CA ALA A 80 36.09 -8.10 -4.65
C ALA A 80 35.84 -9.37 -5.48
N ARG A 81 36.89 -10.15 -5.80
CA ARG A 81 36.81 -11.39 -6.61
C ARG A 81 36.66 -12.66 -5.76
N ARG A 82 36.82 -12.58 -4.45
CA ARG A 82 36.46 -13.69 -3.56
C ARG A 82 34.95 -13.88 -3.64
N ALA A 83 34.52 -14.93 -4.34
CA ALA A 83 33.16 -15.45 -4.23
C ALA A 83 32.87 -15.64 -2.73
N ARG A 84 31.76 -15.06 -2.26
CA ARG A 84 31.35 -15.14 -0.85
C ARG A 84 31.18 -16.61 -0.45
N THR A 85 32.19 -17.20 0.16
CA THR A 85 32.11 -18.46 0.90
C THR A 85 31.43 -18.19 2.24
N GLY A 86 30.12 -17.94 2.18
CA GLY A 86 29.27 -17.69 3.35
C GLY A 86 28.05 -18.61 3.38
N ARG A 87 27.40 -18.69 4.54
CA ARG A 87 26.12 -19.37 4.72
C ARG A 87 25.14 -18.97 3.60
N PRO A 88 24.44 -19.91 2.95
CA PRO A 88 23.43 -19.59 1.96
C PRO A 88 22.43 -18.56 2.51
N PRO A 89 22.08 -17.52 1.75
CA PRO A 89 21.11 -16.53 2.22
C PRO A 89 19.76 -17.20 2.48
N THR A 90 19.04 -16.72 3.49
CA THR A 90 17.68 -17.17 3.76
C THR A 90 16.83 -17.05 2.48
N LYS A 91 16.07 -18.10 2.15
CA LYS A 91 15.22 -18.15 0.95
C LYS A 91 14.39 -16.87 0.83
N ALA A 92 14.37 -16.26 -0.36
CA ALA A 92 13.67 -14.99 -0.59
C ALA A 92 12.18 -15.03 -0.21
N ALA A 93 11.52 -16.17 -0.45
CA ALA A 93 10.13 -16.40 -0.06
C ALA A 93 9.93 -16.31 1.46
N LEU A 94 10.84 -16.90 2.24
CA LEU A 94 10.78 -16.88 3.70
C LEU A 94 11.09 -15.49 4.25
N LYS A 95 12.05 -14.76 3.64
CA LYS A 95 12.31 -13.36 3.98
C LYS A 95 11.07 -12.49 3.73
N LYS A 96 10.40 -12.68 2.59
CA LYS A 96 9.14 -12.00 2.26
C LYS A 96 8.05 -12.31 3.28
N LEU A 97 7.89 -13.57 3.66
CA LEU A 97 6.92 -13.99 4.68
C LEU A 97 7.21 -13.36 6.05
N VAL A 98 8.47 -13.34 6.50
CA VAL A 98 8.88 -12.67 7.75
C VAL A 98 8.50 -11.18 7.74
N LEU A 99 8.79 -10.49 6.63
CA LEU A 99 8.48 -9.06 6.49
C LEU A 99 6.97 -8.82 6.45
N GLN A 100 6.21 -9.69 5.76
CA GLN A 100 4.75 -9.63 5.73
C GLN A 100 4.16 -9.81 7.14
N LEU A 101 4.57 -10.84 7.88
CA LEU A 101 4.10 -11.07 9.26
C LEU A 101 4.40 -9.88 10.18
N ALA A 102 5.57 -9.26 10.02
CA ALA A 102 5.96 -8.08 10.80
C ALA A 102 5.17 -6.82 10.44
N GLN A 103 4.79 -6.67 9.16
CA GLN A 103 4.01 -5.54 8.68
C GLN A 103 2.52 -5.68 9.04
N ASP A 104 1.98 -6.88 8.93
CA ASP A 104 0.60 -7.18 9.31
C ASP A 104 0.40 -7.09 10.83
N ASN A 105 1.45 -7.40 11.61
CA ASN A 105 1.39 -7.46 13.07
C ASN A 105 2.43 -6.57 13.73
N ALA A 106 2.15 -5.27 13.78
CA ALA A 106 3.06 -4.25 14.35
C ALA A 106 3.50 -4.55 15.80
N LYS A 107 2.69 -5.23 16.60
CA LYS A 107 3.03 -5.58 17.99
C LYS A 107 3.94 -6.81 18.13
N TRP A 108 4.11 -7.61 17.08
CA TRP A 108 4.85 -8.87 17.20
C TRP A 108 6.35 -8.64 17.19
N GLY A 109 7.02 -9.13 18.24
CA GLY A 109 8.48 -9.23 18.29
C GLY A 109 9.01 -10.40 17.44
N HIS A 110 10.31 -10.38 17.17
CA HIS A 110 11.00 -11.40 16.37
C HIS A 110 10.82 -12.83 16.93
N ARG A 111 10.74 -13.00 18.26
CA ARG A 111 10.43 -14.31 18.88
C ARG A 111 9.01 -14.80 18.59
N ARG A 112 8.01 -13.90 18.59
CA ARG A 112 6.63 -14.27 18.27
C ARG A 112 6.49 -14.65 16.80
N ILE A 113 7.10 -13.87 15.90
CA ILE A 113 7.14 -14.16 14.46
C ILE A 113 7.85 -15.50 14.21
N GLN A 114 8.93 -15.79 14.93
CA GLN A 114 9.61 -17.08 14.84
C GLN A 114 8.69 -18.24 15.27
N GLY A 115 7.91 -18.09 16.33
CA GLY A 115 6.94 -19.10 16.76
C GLY A 115 5.86 -19.37 15.71
N GLU A 116 5.32 -18.34 15.07
CA GLU A 116 4.34 -18.50 13.97
C GLU A 116 4.97 -19.19 12.75
N LEU A 117 6.21 -18.85 12.41
CA LEU A 117 6.94 -19.52 11.34
C LEU A 117 7.25 -20.98 11.66
N ALA A 118 7.56 -21.30 12.92
CA ALA A 118 7.72 -22.68 13.36
C ALA A 118 6.41 -23.47 13.22
N ARG A 119 5.26 -22.85 13.54
CA ARG A 119 3.93 -23.44 13.33
C ARG A 119 3.61 -23.71 11.86
N LEU A 120 4.09 -22.86 10.96
CA LEU A 120 3.98 -23.02 9.50
C LEU A 120 5.02 -24.01 8.92
N GLY A 121 5.82 -24.67 9.75
CA GLY A 121 6.83 -25.64 9.30
C GLY A 121 8.14 -25.00 8.80
N HIS A 122 8.42 -23.76 9.18
CA HIS A 122 9.65 -23.05 8.83
C HIS A 122 10.55 -22.90 10.08
N PRO A 123 11.41 -23.89 10.38
CA PRO A 123 12.29 -23.85 11.54
C PRO A 123 13.42 -22.84 11.29
N ILE A 124 13.26 -21.63 11.82
CA ILE A 124 14.31 -20.60 11.81
C ILE A 124 14.62 -20.11 13.22
N ALA A 125 15.87 -19.68 13.41
CA ALA A 125 16.28 -19.07 14.66
C ALA A 125 15.66 -17.68 14.82
N ALA A 126 15.33 -17.31 16.06
CA ALA A 126 14.80 -15.98 16.37
C ALA A 126 15.80 -14.86 16.01
N SER A 127 17.11 -15.14 16.07
CA SER A 127 18.18 -14.25 15.61
C SER A 127 18.10 -13.97 14.11
N THR A 128 17.81 -14.98 13.29
CA THR A 128 17.63 -14.81 11.84
C THR A 128 16.42 -13.94 11.50
N VAL A 129 15.33 -14.07 12.26
CA VAL A 129 14.17 -13.17 12.14
C VAL A 129 14.57 -11.74 12.51
N TRP A 130 15.30 -11.56 13.61
CA TRP A 130 15.78 -10.25 14.04
C TRP A 130 16.70 -9.60 12.99
N GLU A 131 17.67 -10.34 12.43
CA GLU A 131 18.55 -9.86 11.37
C GLU A 131 17.78 -9.45 10.11
N ILE A 132 16.77 -10.23 9.70
CA ILE A 132 15.91 -9.88 8.55
C ILE A 132 15.17 -8.56 8.80
N LEU A 133 14.60 -8.38 10.00
CA LEU A 133 13.86 -7.17 10.37
C LEU A 133 14.80 -5.97 10.46
N HIS A 134 15.96 -6.13 11.11
CA HIS A 134 16.95 -5.08 11.27
C HIS A 134 17.52 -4.63 9.92
N ALA A 135 17.84 -5.57 9.02
CA ALA A 135 18.30 -5.27 7.67
C ALA A 135 17.23 -4.58 6.79
N ALA A 136 15.95 -4.74 7.14
CA ALA A 136 14.83 -4.03 6.50
C ALA A 136 14.50 -2.68 7.17
N GLY A 137 15.26 -2.27 8.19
CA GLY A 137 15.02 -1.03 8.94
C GLY A 137 13.78 -1.08 9.84
N ILE A 138 13.29 -2.28 10.19
CA ILE A 138 12.11 -2.45 11.04
C ILE A 138 12.56 -2.57 12.50
N ASP A 139 12.16 -1.60 13.32
CA ASP A 139 12.50 -1.57 14.75
C ASP A 139 11.99 -2.79 15.52
N PRO A 140 12.66 -3.19 16.61
CA PRO A 140 12.17 -4.24 17.50
C PRO A 140 10.89 -3.79 18.23
N ALA A 141 9.88 -4.66 18.31
CA ALA A 141 8.75 -4.46 19.23
C ALA A 141 9.29 -4.38 20.68
N PRO A 142 8.81 -3.45 21.53
CA PRO A 142 7.59 -2.65 21.44
C PRO A 142 7.74 -1.24 20.82
N ARG A 143 8.90 -0.89 20.25
CA ARG A 143 9.15 0.46 19.71
C ARG A 143 8.45 0.76 18.38
N ARG A 144 7.74 -0.23 17.82
CA ARG A 144 6.89 -0.06 16.65
C ARG A 144 5.66 0.76 17.06
N THR A 145 5.40 1.85 16.34
CA THR A 145 4.23 2.70 16.56
C THR A 145 2.95 1.85 16.54
N GLY A 146 2.00 2.19 17.42
CA GLY A 146 0.69 1.53 17.51
C GLY A 146 -0.09 1.58 16.19
N PRO A 147 -1.33 1.03 16.14
CA PRO A 147 -2.11 1.04 14.91
C PRO A 147 -2.22 2.47 14.36
N THR A 148 -2.11 2.60 13.04
CA THR A 148 -2.36 3.89 12.38
C THR A 148 -3.78 4.35 12.66
N TRP A 149 -4.04 5.66 12.64
CA TRP A 149 -5.40 6.19 12.77
C TRP A 149 -6.39 5.54 11.79
N ARG A 150 -5.94 5.25 10.56
CA ARG A 150 -6.75 4.54 9.58
C ARG A 150 -7.11 3.12 10.04
N GLN A 151 -6.14 2.35 10.54
CA GLN A 151 -6.39 1.01 11.07
C GLN A 151 -7.31 1.04 12.29
N PHE A 152 -7.08 1.99 13.21
CA PHE A 152 -7.95 2.19 14.37
C PHE A 152 -9.39 2.48 13.94
N LEU A 153 -9.60 3.48 13.08
CA LEU A 153 -10.94 3.85 12.60
C LEU A 153 -11.59 2.75 11.75
N THR A 154 -10.81 1.98 10.97
CA THR A 154 -11.34 0.85 10.19
C THR A 154 -11.85 -0.25 11.10
N ASN A 155 -11.13 -0.56 12.18
CA ASN A 155 -11.57 -1.54 13.16
C ASN A 155 -12.81 -1.08 13.92
N GLN A 156 -12.90 0.22 14.27
CA GLN A 156 -14.12 0.76 14.89
C GLN A 156 -15.30 0.76 13.92
N ALA A 157 -15.07 1.03 12.63
CA ALA A 157 -16.09 1.03 11.60
C ALA A 157 -16.77 -0.34 11.39
N GLN A 158 -16.10 -1.45 11.72
CA GLN A 158 -16.71 -2.79 11.64
C GLN A 158 -17.93 -2.94 12.56
N GLY A 159 -17.97 -2.21 13.67
CA GLY A 159 -19.08 -2.25 14.61
C GLY A 159 -20.17 -1.22 14.36
N ILE A 160 -20.14 -0.46 13.25
CA ILE A 160 -21.09 0.64 13.03
C ILE A 160 -21.99 0.33 11.84
N ILE A 161 -23.31 0.43 12.05
CA ILE A 161 -24.31 0.51 10.98
C ILE A 161 -24.93 1.91 10.99
N ALA A 162 -24.95 2.58 9.85
CA ALA A 162 -25.56 3.89 9.71
C ALA A 162 -26.92 3.78 9.03
N VAL A 163 -27.88 4.62 9.42
CA VAL A 163 -29.21 4.68 8.82
C VAL A 163 -29.54 6.10 8.38
N ASP A 164 -30.22 6.22 7.24
CA ASP A 164 -30.72 7.49 6.75
C ASP A 164 -31.95 7.34 5.83
N PHE A 165 -32.76 8.39 5.74
CA PHE A 165 -33.92 8.45 4.86
C PHE A 165 -33.56 9.04 3.49
N LEU A 166 -34.01 8.36 2.45
CA LEU A 166 -33.89 8.76 1.06
C LEU A 166 -35.30 9.14 0.55
N HIS A 167 -35.47 10.34 0.00
CA HIS A 167 -36.73 10.69 -0.70
C HIS A 167 -36.63 10.42 -2.21
N ILE A 168 -37.72 9.95 -2.81
CA ILE A 168 -37.82 9.61 -4.23
C ILE A 168 -39.05 10.32 -4.79
N ASP A 169 -38.87 11.14 -5.82
CA ASP A 169 -39.98 11.82 -6.48
C ASP A 169 -40.45 10.97 -7.67
N THR A 170 -41.74 10.68 -7.71
CA THR A 170 -42.37 9.91 -8.79
C THR A 170 -42.65 10.79 -10.00
N ALA A 171 -42.86 10.17 -11.17
CA ALA A 171 -43.23 10.85 -12.40
C ALA A 171 -44.55 11.66 -12.28
N LEU A 172 -45.42 11.26 -11.34
CA LEU A 172 -46.68 11.95 -11.05
C LEU A 172 -46.53 13.03 -9.95
N GLY A 173 -45.31 13.38 -9.54
CA GLY A 173 -45.05 14.42 -8.54
C GLY A 173 -45.30 14.01 -7.08
N ARG A 174 -45.61 12.74 -6.81
CA ARG A 174 -45.71 12.21 -5.44
C ARG A 174 -44.33 11.91 -4.88
N ARG A 175 -44.09 12.30 -3.62
CA ARG A 175 -42.88 11.96 -2.87
C ARG A 175 -43.03 10.64 -2.12
N LEU A 176 -42.05 9.76 -2.30
CA LEU A 176 -41.86 8.53 -1.54
C LEU A 176 -40.61 8.65 -0.68
N TYR A 177 -40.51 7.77 0.31
CA TYR A 177 -39.39 7.68 1.23
C TYR A 177 -38.92 6.22 1.29
N ALA A 178 -37.61 6.03 1.29
CA ALA A 178 -36.98 4.75 1.52
C ALA A 178 -36.00 4.85 2.68
N LEU A 179 -35.88 3.78 3.45
CA LEU A 179 -34.95 3.70 4.58
C LEU A 179 -33.75 2.87 4.18
N ALA A 180 -32.56 3.47 4.22
CA ALA A 180 -31.31 2.83 3.84
C ALA A 180 -30.42 2.65 5.07
N PHE A 181 -29.88 1.44 5.22
CA PHE A 181 -28.89 1.10 6.22
C PHE A 181 -27.56 0.75 5.54
N LEU A 182 -26.45 1.19 6.12
CA LEU A 182 -25.12 0.98 5.58
C LEU A 182 -24.17 0.53 6.68
N GLU A 183 -23.66 -0.69 6.57
CA GLU A 183 -22.56 -1.15 7.42
C GLU A 183 -21.28 -0.40 7.06
N HIS A 184 -20.66 0.29 8.02
CA HIS A 184 -19.46 1.10 7.76
C HIS A 184 -18.24 0.24 7.44
N GLY A 185 -18.08 -0.93 8.06
CA GLY A 185 -16.95 -1.82 7.85
C GLY A 185 -17.01 -2.51 6.49
N SER A 186 -18.05 -3.33 6.28
CA SER A 186 -18.25 -4.11 5.05
C SER A 186 -18.70 -3.28 3.85
N ARG A 187 -19.18 -2.05 4.07
CA ARG A 187 -19.83 -1.21 3.06
C ARG A 187 -21.10 -1.82 2.49
N ARG A 188 -21.69 -2.81 3.15
CA ARG A 188 -22.93 -3.47 2.71
C ARG A 188 -24.13 -2.54 2.92
N LEU A 189 -24.90 -2.36 1.86
CA LEU A 189 -26.12 -1.55 1.85
C LEU A 189 -27.33 -2.47 2.05
N HIS A 190 -28.28 -2.04 2.86
CA HIS A 190 -29.58 -2.70 3.04
C HIS A 190 -30.68 -1.67 2.85
N ILE A 191 -31.66 -1.94 1.97
CA ILE A 191 -32.79 -1.04 1.77
C ILE A 191 -34.04 -1.69 2.36
N ALA A 192 -34.44 -1.23 3.54
CA ALA A 192 -35.45 -1.93 4.33
C ALA A 192 -36.87 -1.83 3.71
N GLY A 193 -37.21 -0.70 3.08
CA GLY A 193 -38.51 -0.53 2.46
C GLY A 193 -38.72 0.83 1.80
N VAL A 194 -39.85 0.98 1.11
CA VAL A 194 -40.32 2.21 0.48
C VAL A 194 -41.76 2.48 0.92
N THR A 195 -42.08 3.73 1.23
CA THR A 195 -43.43 4.19 1.63
C THR A 195 -43.68 5.63 1.19
N ALA A 196 -44.93 5.99 0.93
CA ALA A 196 -45.33 7.40 0.81
C ALA A 196 -45.48 8.12 2.16
N HIS A 197 -45.69 7.36 3.25
CA HIS A 197 -45.99 7.87 4.58
C HIS A 197 -44.99 7.28 5.58
N PRO A 198 -43.83 7.93 5.80
CA PRO A 198 -42.80 7.41 6.67
C PRO A 198 -43.14 7.68 8.14
N THR A 199 -44.15 6.98 8.66
CA THR A 199 -44.55 7.09 10.07
C THR A 199 -43.52 6.41 10.97
N ARG A 200 -43.59 6.70 12.28
CA ARG A 200 -42.70 6.08 13.27
C ARG A 200 -42.91 4.58 13.33
N GLU A 201 -44.16 4.12 13.29
CA GLU A 201 -44.53 2.70 13.32
C GLU A 201 -43.96 1.96 12.11
N TRP A 202 -44.03 2.58 10.94
CA TRP A 202 -43.42 2.02 9.73
C TRP A 202 -41.90 1.89 9.88
N ALA A 203 -41.23 2.93 10.39
CA ALA A 203 -39.78 2.91 10.61
C ALA A 203 -39.37 1.82 11.63
N VAL A 204 -40.13 1.66 12.71
CA VAL A 204 -39.94 0.59 13.70
C VAL A 204 -40.06 -0.79 13.04
N GLN A 205 -41.06 -0.99 12.17
CA GLN A 205 -41.19 -2.25 11.46
C GLN A 205 -40.01 -2.51 10.52
N GLN A 206 -39.50 -1.47 9.84
CA GLN A 206 -38.31 -1.62 9.00
C GLN A 206 -37.07 -1.98 9.82
N ALA A 207 -36.90 -1.39 11.01
CA ALA A 207 -35.81 -1.75 11.92
C ALA A 207 -35.91 -3.22 12.37
N ARG A 208 -37.11 -3.70 12.72
CA ARG A 208 -37.33 -5.10 13.11
C ARG A 208 -37.01 -6.07 11.99
N ASN A 209 -37.47 -5.75 10.78
CA ASN A 209 -37.18 -6.57 9.60
C ASN A 209 -35.67 -6.67 9.37
N LEU A 210 -34.95 -5.54 9.46
CA LEU A 210 -33.49 -5.53 9.32
C LEU A 210 -32.81 -6.35 10.42
N ALA A 211 -33.19 -6.18 11.68
CA ALA A 211 -32.63 -6.93 12.80
C ALA A 211 -32.77 -8.45 12.57
N ALA A 212 -33.95 -8.88 12.12
CA ALA A 212 -34.20 -10.27 11.74
C ALA A 212 -33.34 -10.74 10.56
N ASP A 213 -33.19 -9.93 9.51
CA ASP A 213 -32.41 -10.26 8.30
C ASP A 213 -30.89 -10.29 8.53
N LEU A 214 -30.38 -9.51 9.49
CA LEU A 214 -28.97 -9.49 9.83
C LEU A 214 -28.54 -10.79 10.53
N GLY A 215 -29.42 -11.37 11.36
CA GLY A 215 -29.16 -12.63 12.08
C GLY A 215 -27.86 -12.58 12.87
N THR A 216 -27.01 -13.61 12.72
CA THR A 216 -25.70 -13.68 13.41
C THR A 216 -24.73 -12.55 13.06
N ARG A 217 -24.94 -11.81 11.96
CA ARG A 217 -24.10 -10.64 11.62
C ARG A 217 -24.35 -9.47 12.55
N MET A 218 -25.53 -9.42 13.19
CA MET A 218 -25.90 -8.41 14.18
C MET A 218 -24.88 -8.38 15.33
N GLU A 219 -24.36 -9.55 15.74
CA GLU A 219 -23.38 -9.70 16.83
C GLU A 219 -22.06 -8.93 16.58
N SER A 220 -21.74 -8.66 15.31
CA SER A 220 -20.55 -7.88 14.95
C SER A 220 -20.76 -6.37 15.05
N LEU A 221 -22.01 -5.93 15.07
CA LEU A 221 -22.40 -4.53 15.15
C LEU A 221 -22.61 -4.13 16.61
N ARG A 222 -22.15 -2.93 16.97
CA ARG A 222 -22.22 -2.37 18.33
C ARG A 222 -22.88 -1.00 18.38
N PHE A 223 -22.90 -0.28 17.27
CA PHE A 223 -23.38 1.08 17.20
C PHE A 223 -24.33 1.27 16.01
N VAL A 224 -25.45 1.93 16.24
CA VAL A 224 -26.31 2.47 15.19
C VAL A 224 -26.09 3.96 15.08
N LEU A 225 -25.59 4.43 13.94
CA LEU A 225 -25.44 5.85 13.65
C LEU A 225 -26.66 6.36 12.88
N ARG A 226 -27.35 7.37 13.42
CA ARG A 226 -28.48 8.02 12.74
C ARG A 226 -28.45 9.52 12.89
N ASP A 227 -29.19 10.22 12.04
CA ASP A 227 -29.46 11.64 12.24
C ASP A 227 -30.56 11.86 13.30
N ARG A 228 -31.04 13.09 13.44
CA ARG A 228 -32.06 13.47 14.42
C ARG A 228 -33.46 13.63 13.81
N ASP A 229 -33.73 13.05 12.64
CA ASP A 229 -35.05 13.16 12.01
C ASP A 229 -36.16 12.66 12.95
N GLY A 230 -37.25 13.43 13.05
CA GLY A 230 -38.39 13.12 13.93
C GLY A 230 -39.17 11.86 13.54
N LYS A 231 -38.90 11.31 12.35
CA LYS A 231 -39.36 9.98 11.90
C LYS A 231 -38.77 8.85 12.74
N TYR A 232 -37.59 9.05 13.31
CA TYR A 232 -36.99 8.13 14.27
C TYR A 232 -37.60 8.37 15.67
N GLY A 233 -38.47 7.47 16.12
CA GLY A 233 -39.05 7.48 17.46
C GLY A 233 -38.19 6.71 18.48
N GLN A 234 -38.51 6.81 19.78
CA GLN A 234 -37.83 6.01 20.81
C GLN A 234 -37.99 4.50 20.59
N SER A 235 -39.16 4.08 20.09
CA SER A 235 -39.41 2.67 19.76
C SER A 235 -38.54 2.15 18.61
N PHE A 236 -37.99 3.04 17.77
CA PHE A 236 -37.04 2.66 16.73
C PHE A 236 -35.68 2.36 17.35
N ASP A 237 -35.21 3.25 18.23
CA ASP A 237 -33.98 3.08 19.00
C ASP A 237 -34.03 1.78 19.82
N ALA A 238 -35.17 1.52 20.48
CA ALA A 238 -35.40 0.34 21.32
C ALA A 238 -35.26 -1.02 20.58
N VAL A 239 -35.47 -1.07 19.26
CA VAL A 239 -35.28 -2.31 18.48
C VAL A 239 -33.82 -2.74 18.48
N PHE A 240 -32.90 -1.78 18.38
CA PHE A 240 -31.46 -2.06 18.34
C PHE A 240 -30.86 -2.14 19.75
N GLU A 241 -31.39 -1.38 20.71
CA GLU A 241 -30.99 -1.49 22.12
C GLU A 241 -31.31 -2.88 22.70
N ALA A 242 -32.41 -3.51 22.26
CA ALA A 242 -32.75 -4.89 22.62
C ALA A 242 -31.71 -5.92 22.13
N GLU A 243 -30.89 -5.54 21.16
CA GLU A 243 -29.82 -6.35 20.56
C GLU A 243 -28.44 -5.85 21.04
N GLU A 244 -28.41 -5.18 22.21
CA GLU A 244 -27.22 -4.64 22.89
C GLU A 244 -26.43 -3.60 22.07
N MET A 245 -27.08 -2.94 21.10
CA MET A 245 -26.46 -1.89 20.30
C MET A 245 -26.66 -0.50 20.92
N GLU A 246 -25.63 0.34 20.85
CA GLU A 246 -25.69 1.74 21.30
C GLU A 246 -26.13 2.69 20.16
N ILE A 247 -27.07 3.58 20.44
CA ILE A 247 -27.55 4.57 19.47
C ILE A 247 -26.68 5.82 19.49
N LEU A 248 -25.99 6.07 18.38
CA LEU A 248 -25.21 7.28 18.14
C LEU A 248 -26.00 8.27 17.28
N LYS A 249 -26.33 9.42 17.85
CA LYS A 249 -27.06 10.49 17.15
C LYS A 249 -26.08 11.52 16.61
N CYS A 250 -26.20 11.85 15.33
CA CYS A 250 -25.42 12.93 14.74
C CYS A 250 -25.70 14.25 15.46
N ALA A 251 -24.70 15.14 15.49
CA ALA A 251 -24.90 16.50 15.93
C ALA A 251 -25.94 17.20 15.04
N PRO A 252 -26.75 18.13 15.59
CA PRO A 252 -27.69 18.90 14.79
C PRO A 252 -27.00 19.54 13.58
N GLN A 253 -27.61 19.41 12.40
CA GLN A 253 -27.12 20.00 11.14
C GLN A 253 -25.69 19.58 10.74
N ALA A 254 -25.25 18.38 11.14
CA ALA A 254 -23.94 17.85 10.82
C ALA A 254 -24.00 16.60 9.90
N PRO A 255 -24.43 16.73 8.62
CA PRO A 255 -24.55 15.60 7.70
C PRO A 255 -23.20 14.89 7.46
N ARG A 256 -22.07 15.60 7.68
CA ARG A 256 -20.72 15.01 7.61
C ARG A 256 -20.50 13.89 8.63
N MET A 257 -21.22 13.85 9.75
CA MET A 257 -21.14 12.75 10.70
C MET A 257 -21.70 11.45 10.10
N ASN A 258 -22.71 11.54 9.23
CA ASN A 258 -23.27 10.41 8.49
C ASN A 258 -22.77 10.36 7.02
N ALA A 259 -21.56 10.87 6.75
CA ALA A 259 -21.05 11.05 5.39
C ALA A 259 -20.97 9.75 4.56
N HIS A 260 -20.96 8.58 5.19
CA HIS A 260 -20.97 7.32 4.48
C HIS A 260 -22.36 6.97 3.94
N CYS A 261 -23.41 7.07 4.75
CA CYS A 261 -24.77 6.84 4.29
C CYS A 261 -25.17 7.88 3.23
N GLU A 262 -24.88 9.15 3.48
CA GLU A 262 -25.12 10.26 2.54
C GLU A 262 -24.46 10.04 1.16
N ARG A 263 -23.21 9.55 1.16
CA ARG A 263 -22.51 9.22 -0.08
C ARG A 263 -23.19 8.09 -0.84
N VAL A 264 -23.70 7.08 -0.14
CA VAL A 264 -24.42 5.96 -0.75
C VAL A 264 -25.75 6.42 -1.32
N ILE A 265 -26.52 7.23 -0.59
CA ILE A 265 -27.74 7.87 -1.10
C ILE A 265 -27.45 8.67 -2.37
N GLY A 266 -26.41 9.49 -2.37
CA GLY A 266 -25.99 10.23 -3.56
C GLY A 266 -25.60 9.32 -4.73
N SER A 267 -25.04 8.15 -4.46
CA SER A 267 -24.69 7.16 -5.50
C SER A 267 -25.92 6.49 -6.07
N ILE A 268 -26.86 6.04 -5.22
CA ILE A 268 -28.17 5.52 -5.63
C ILE A 268 -28.88 6.52 -6.56
N ARG A 269 -28.87 7.81 -6.21
CA ARG A 269 -29.47 8.86 -7.05
C ARG A 269 -28.78 8.97 -8.41
N ARG A 270 -27.46 9.17 -8.42
CA ARG A 270 -26.70 9.40 -9.66
C ARG A 270 -26.65 8.19 -10.57
N GLU A 271 -26.68 6.98 -10.04
CA GLU A 271 -26.48 5.76 -10.83
C GLU A 271 -27.81 5.10 -11.21
N ALA A 272 -28.89 5.33 -10.46
CA ALA A 272 -30.20 4.71 -10.72
C ALA A 272 -31.35 5.73 -10.78
N LEU A 273 -31.66 6.41 -9.67
CA LEU A 273 -32.94 7.14 -9.55
C LEU A 273 -33.04 8.36 -10.48
N ASN A 274 -31.93 8.99 -10.87
CA ASN A 274 -31.93 10.09 -11.82
C ASN A 274 -32.13 9.63 -13.28
N HIS A 275 -32.09 8.32 -13.53
CA HIS A 275 -32.17 7.72 -14.87
C HIS A 275 -33.43 6.87 -15.08
N VAL A 276 -34.23 6.68 -14.03
CA VAL A 276 -35.45 5.86 -14.06
C VAL A 276 -36.63 6.68 -13.57
N LEU A 277 -37.67 6.80 -14.41
CA LEU A 277 -38.93 7.42 -14.01
C LEU A 277 -39.70 6.49 -13.08
N ILE A 278 -39.70 6.82 -11.80
CA ILE A 278 -40.41 6.04 -10.77
C ILE A 278 -41.90 6.33 -10.87
N MET A 279 -42.72 5.27 -11.01
CA MET A 279 -44.16 5.42 -11.24
C MET A 279 -44.97 5.34 -9.96
N ASN A 280 -44.58 4.44 -9.05
CA ASN A 280 -45.27 4.18 -7.79
C ASN A 280 -44.32 3.49 -6.80
N GLU A 281 -44.83 3.18 -5.62
CA GLU A 281 -44.07 2.53 -4.54
C GLU A 281 -43.56 1.13 -4.90
N ALA A 282 -44.36 0.33 -5.61
CA ALA A 282 -43.94 -1.00 -6.05
C ALA A 282 -42.79 -0.94 -7.05
N HIS A 283 -42.85 0.01 -7.99
CA HIS A 283 -41.76 0.25 -8.94
C HIS A 283 -40.49 0.73 -8.21
N ALA A 284 -40.62 1.68 -7.27
CA ALA A 284 -39.50 2.15 -6.46
C ALA A 284 -38.83 1.00 -5.68
N ARG A 285 -39.63 0.14 -5.04
CA ARG A 285 -39.14 -1.05 -4.32
C ARG A 285 -38.35 -1.98 -5.24
N HIS A 286 -38.88 -2.27 -6.43
CA HIS A 286 -38.18 -3.13 -7.39
C HIS A 286 -36.85 -2.52 -7.87
N VAL A 287 -36.84 -1.22 -8.19
CA VAL A 287 -35.62 -0.51 -8.62
C VAL A 287 -34.57 -0.51 -7.53
N LEU A 288 -34.95 -0.18 -6.30
CA LEU A 288 -34.04 -0.13 -5.16
C LEU A 288 -33.51 -1.52 -4.79
N ALA A 289 -34.35 -2.55 -4.74
CA ALA A 289 -33.89 -3.92 -4.46
C ALA A 289 -32.92 -4.44 -5.54
N THR A 290 -33.19 -4.09 -6.80
CA THR A 290 -32.29 -4.42 -7.91
C THR A 290 -30.95 -3.69 -7.79
N TYR A 291 -30.98 -2.41 -7.44
CA TYR A 291 -29.77 -1.62 -7.21
C TYR A 291 -28.99 -2.09 -5.98
N GLU A 292 -29.65 -2.46 -4.89
CA GLU A 292 -29.01 -3.02 -3.68
C GLU A 292 -28.20 -4.27 -4.02
N ARG A 293 -28.78 -5.20 -4.80
CA ARG A 293 -28.09 -6.40 -5.27
C ARG A 293 -26.86 -6.04 -6.11
N HIS A 294 -27.02 -5.14 -7.09
CA HIS A 294 -25.91 -4.64 -7.90
C HIS A 294 -24.80 -4.03 -7.03
N TYR A 295 -25.18 -3.16 -6.09
CA TYR A 295 -24.27 -2.43 -5.21
C TYR A 295 -23.47 -3.38 -4.31
N ASN A 296 -24.12 -4.42 -3.79
CA ASN A 296 -23.53 -5.38 -2.86
C ASN A 296 -22.73 -6.49 -3.55
N GLU A 297 -23.11 -6.90 -4.75
CA GLU A 297 -22.53 -8.10 -5.40
C GLU A 297 -21.58 -7.79 -6.55
N HIS A 298 -21.73 -6.65 -7.23
CA HIS A 298 -21.00 -6.36 -8.46
C HIS A 298 -20.28 -5.01 -8.47
N ARG A 299 -20.86 -3.97 -7.86
CA ARG A 299 -20.32 -2.61 -7.93
C ARG A 299 -18.94 -2.55 -7.24
N PRO A 300 -17.88 -2.06 -7.91
CA PRO A 300 -16.55 -1.95 -7.31
C PRO A 300 -16.48 -0.80 -6.30
N HIS A 301 -15.81 -1.03 -5.17
CA HIS A 301 -15.61 0.00 -4.13
C HIS A 301 -14.13 0.29 -3.91
N ARG A 302 -13.71 1.53 -4.15
CA ARG A 302 -12.32 1.97 -3.89
C ARG A 302 -11.88 1.73 -2.45
N ALA A 303 -12.79 1.88 -1.49
CA ALA A 303 -12.52 1.63 -0.08
C ALA A 303 -12.26 0.15 0.24
N ARG A 304 -12.69 -0.78 -0.63
CA ARG A 304 -12.51 -2.23 -0.53
C ARG A 304 -11.59 -2.79 -1.63
N ASN A 305 -10.61 -2.02 -2.10
CA ASN A 305 -9.69 -2.45 -3.16
C ASN A 305 -10.43 -2.92 -4.43
N GLN A 306 -11.49 -2.20 -4.81
CA GLN A 306 -12.38 -2.49 -5.93
C GLN A 306 -13.27 -3.73 -5.77
N LEU A 307 -13.32 -4.35 -4.59
CA LEU A 307 -14.24 -5.44 -4.32
C LEU A 307 -15.66 -4.92 -4.01
N PRO A 308 -16.70 -5.60 -4.50
CA PRO A 308 -18.06 -5.41 -4.00
C PRO A 308 -18.19 -5.89 -2.53
N PRO A 309 -19.19 -5.40 -1.77
CA PRO A 309 -19.40 -5.76 -0.38
C PRO A 309 -19.54 -7.26 -0.10
N GLY A 310 -20.10 -8.01 -1.04
CA GLY A 310 -20.30 -9.46 -0.95
C GLY A 310 -19.11 -10.29 -1.41
N ALA A 311 -18.01 -9.68 -1.87
CA ALA A 311 -16.81 -10.41 -2.31
C ALA A 311 -15.67 -10.25 -1.31
N ASP A 312 -15.14 -11.39 -0.86
CA ASP A 312 -14.04 -11.46 0.11
C ASP A 312 -12.68 -11.74 -0.54
N GLN A 313 -12.66 -12.14 -1.82
CA GLN A 313 -11.46 -12.51 -2.54
C GLN A 313 -11.31 -11.71 -3.83
N GLN A 314 -10.07 -11.34 -4.15
CA GLN A 314 -9.76 -10.75 -5.44
C GLN A 314 -9.91 -11.79 -6.54
N PRO A 315 -10.53 -11.43 -7.68
CA PRO A 315 -10.58 -12.33 -8.83
C PRO A 315 -9.16 -12.66 -9.28
N ILE A 316 -8.95 -13.92 -9.66
CA ILE A 316 -7.67 -14.42 -10.18
C ILE A 316 -7.27 -13.58 -11.39
N THR A 317 -6.00 -13.15 -11.44
CA THR A 317 -5.46 -12.42 -12.59
C THR A 317 -5.63 -13.23 -13.85
N VAL A 318 -6.35 -12.68 -14.83
CA VAL A 318 -6.58 -13.33 -16.12
C VAL A 318 -5.34 -13.11 -16.98
N HIS A 319 -4.68 -14.20 -17.37
CA HIS A 319 -3.50 -14.16 -18.25
C HIS A 319 -3.86 -14.32 -19.74
N GLU A 320 -5.04 -14.87 -20.05
CA GLU A 320 -5.54 -15.05 -21.41
C GLU A 320 -6.94 -14.44 -21.57
N LEU A 321 -7.03 -13.33 -22.29
CA LEU A 321 -8.28 -12.60 -22.54
C LEU A 321 -9.06 -13.19 -23.74
N GLU A 322 -8.36 -13.80 -24.71
CA GLU A 322 -8.95 -14.23 -25.98
C GLU A 322 -9.79 -15.51 -25.87
N SER A 323 -9.53 -16.35 -24.85
CA SER A 323 -10.23 -17.63 -24.65
C SER A 323 -11.52 -17.51 -23.83
N ARG A 324 -11.85 -16.33 -23.28
CA ARG A 324 -13.00 -16.16 -22.36
C ARG A 324 -14.11 -15.32 -22.97
N ARG A 325 -15.31 -15.89 -23.06
CA ARG A 325 -16.51 -15.17 -23.49
C ARG A 325 -16.95 -14.17 -22.42
N LEU A 326 -16.99 -12.88 -22.77
CA LEU A 326 -17.54 -11.82 -21.92
C LEU A 326 -19.07 -11.85 -21.97
N LEU A 327 -19.70 -11.97 -20.80
CA LEU A 327 -21.15 -11.89 -20.60
C LEU A 327 -21.50 -10.50 -20.08
N ARG A 328 -22.51 -9.88 -20.70
CA ARG A 328 -23.09 -8.60 -20.27
C ARG A 328 -24.49 -8.83 -19.73
N THR A 329 -24.74 -8.41 -18.49
CA THR A 329 -26.07 -8.40 -17.88
C THR A 329 -26.57 -6.96 -17.82
N ARG A 330 -27.76 -6.70 -18.37
CA ARG A 330 -28.41 -5.38 -18.30
C ARG A 330 -29.26 -5.31 -17.05
N ILE A 331 -29.08 -4.24 -16.27
CA ILE A 331 -29.80 -4.00 -15.02
C ILE A 331 -30.53 -2.67 -15.12
N LEU A 332 -31.72 -2.59 -14.50
CA LEU A 332 -32.61 -1.42 -14.58
C LEU A 332 -32.84 -0.96 -16.03
N GLY A 333 -33.21 -1.89 -16.91
CA GLY A 333 -33.44 -1.58 -18.33
C GLY A 333 -32.18 -1.21 -19.12
N GLY A 334 -30.98 -1.43 -18.57
CA GLY A 334 -29.71 -1.14 -19.24
C GLY A 334 -29.04 0.17 -18.80
N VAL A 335 -29.61 0.88 -17.83
CA VAL A 335 -28.96 2.00 -17.11
C VAL A 335 -27.62 1.54 -16.54
N ILE A 336 -27.59 0.32 -15.99
CA ILE A 336 -26.39 -0.32 -15.48
C ILE A 336 -26.10 -1.57 -16.31
N ASN A 337 -24.83 -1.79 -16.64
CA ASN A 337 -24.37 -2.98 -17.35
C ASN A 337 -23.28 -3.65 -16.52
N GLU A 338 -23.55 -4.87 -16.07
CA GLU A 338 -22.57 -5.72 -15.40
C GLU A 338 -21.86 -6.60 -16.41
N TYR A 339 -20.60 -6.88 -16.13
CA TYR A 339 -19.74 -7.69 -16.98
C TYR A 339 -19.11 -8.80 -16.17
N ARG A 340 -19.16 -10.03 -16.70
CA ARG A 340 -18.52 -11.22 -16.11
C ARG A 340 -18.00 -12.13 -17.23
N TYR A 341 -16.96 -12.90 -16.96
CA TYR A 341 -16.57 -13.97 -17.87
C TYR A 341 -17.47 -15.20 -17.66
N ALA A 342 -17.75 -15.95 -18.73
CA ALA A 342 -18.35 -17.28 -18.59
C ALA A 342 -17.42 -18.20 -17.78
N ALA A 343 -18.01 -19.04 -16.94
CA ALA A 343 -17.30 -19.99 -16.08
C ALA A 343 -16.68 -21.14 -16.89
#